data_AF-A0A6P8TL89-F1
#
_entry.id   AF-A0A6P8TL89-F1
#
_cell.length_a   1.000
_cell.length_b   1.000
_cell.length_c   1.000
_cell.angle_alpha   90.00
_cell.angle_beta   90.00
_cell.angle_gamma   90.00
#
_symmetry.space_group_name_H-M   'P 1'
#
loop_
_entity.id
_entity.type
_entity.pdbx_description
1 polymer ?
#
loop_
_entity_poly.entity_id
_entity_poly.type
_entity_poly.pdbx_seq_one_letter_code
_entity_poly.pdbx_strand_id
1 'polypeptide(L)'
;MEDSAVTDFVDKVRTNVKCTPGKGTCGTSQWSAARETAKRASRLDEEGLEVAVCRHGVLLKALNMFRGEIFAYPLFLQTQFQATNVHFYCTDIACKYWPYLEKVAKTMPELRHLLSMQPFLSVMHAKAHSTKCEIVWSGRNLEGAGSTAGEEVEMVNSFLSRCAITTKYMTKSARNDMLTVHAMGWNRRKQENLHVVLAKRYVKTITMLEGETQKMKDTCEEL
;
A
#
# COMPACT_ATOMS: atom_id res chain seq x y z
N MET A 1 -15.51 0.85 6.72
CA MET A 1 -15.99 1.97 5.90
C MET A 1 -17.29 1.55 5.26
N GLU A 2 -18.14 2.50 4.87
CA GLU A 2 -19.39 2.18 4.18
C GLU A 2 -19.11 1.74 2.74
N ASP A 3 -19.60 0.56 2.37
CA ASP A 3 -19.34 -0.04 1.06
C ASP A 3 -20.00 0.72 -0.10
N SER A 4 -21.11 1.44 0.18
CA SER A 4 -21.78 2.33 -0.77
C SER A 4 -20.84 3.44 -1.22
N ALA A 5 -20.21 4.14 -0.28
CA ALA A 5 -19.27 5.21 -0.57
C ALA A 5 -18.06 4.73 -1.41
N VAL A 6 -17.56 3.52 -1.14
CA VAL A 6 -16.49 2.90 -1.93
C VAL A 6 -16.98 2.61 -3.36
N THR A 7 -18.16 2.03 -3.49
CA THR A 7 -18.74 1.66 -4.79
C THR A 7 -19.03 2.91 -5.63
N ASP A 8 -19.67 3.92 -5.04
CA ASP A 8 -19.97 5.20 -5.70
C ASP A 8 -18.68 5.90 -6.15
N PHE A 9 -17.62 5.86 -5.34
CA PHE A 9 -16.32 6.39 -5.72
C PHE A 9 -15.70 5.64 -6.90
N VAL A 10 -15.69 4.31 -6.85
CA VAL A 10 -15.17 3.47 -7.94
C VAL A 10 -15.91 3.77 -9.24
N ASP A 11 -17.24 3.88 -9.20
CA ASP A 11 -18.06 4.16 -10.38
C ASP A 11 -17.86 5.61 -10.88
N LYS A 12 -17.70 6.59 -9.97
CA LYS A 12 -17.32 7.97 -10.32
C LYS A 12 -16.00 7.99 -11.08
N VAL A 13 -14.96 7.33 -10.56
CA VAL A 13 -13.63 7.30 -11.19
C VAL A 13 -13.69 6.61 -12.55
N ARG A 14 -14.40 5.48 -12.66
CA ARG A 14 -14.53 4.74 -13.94
C ARG A 14 -15.30 5.52 -15.02
N THR A 15 -16.28 6.32 -14.60
CA THR A 15 -17.08 7.15 -15.53
C THR A 15 -16.26 8.30 -16.10
N ASN A 16 -15.40 8.92 -15.27
CA ASN A 16 -14.63 10.09 -15.67
C ASN A 16 -13.29 9.73 -16.31
N VAL A 17 -12.62 8.67 -15.85
CA VAL A 17 -11.26 8.33 -16.26
C VAL A 17 -11.30 7.18 -17.27
N LYS A 18 -11.02 7.50 -18.55
CA LYS A 18 -10.92 6.50 -19.63
C LYS A 18 -9.92 5.41 -19.25
N CYS A 19 -10.34 4.15 -19.19
CA CYS A 19 -9.43 3.06 -18.83
C CYS A 19 -8.47 2.72 -19.96
N THR A 20 -7.19 2.52 -19.65
CA THR A 20 -6.19 2.02 -20.62
C THR A 20 -6.18 0.49 -20.55
N PRO A 21 -6.47 -0.24 -21.65
CA PRO A 21 -6.34 -1.68 -21.68
C PRO A 21 -4.86 -2.06 -21.57
N GLY A 22 -4.51 -2.97 -20.65
CA GLY A 22 -3.15 -3.45 -20.52
C GLY A 22 -3.01 -4.57 -19.49
N LYS A 23 -2.01 -5.43 -19.67
CA LYS A 23 -1.57 -6.35 -18.61
C LYS A 23 -0.89 -5.52 -17.52
N GLY A 24 -1.21 -5.80 -16.26
CA GLY A 24 -0.57 -5.18 -15.10
C GLY A 24 0.87 -5.67 -14.87
N THR A 25 1.64 -5.93 -15.92
CA THR A 25 3.02 -6.43 -15.77
C THR A 25 4.02 -5.26 -15.80
N CYS A 26 5.13 -5.44 -15.08
CA CYS A 26 6.24 -4.49 -15.06
C CYS A 26 7.50 -5.10 -15.68
N GLY A 27 7.99 -4.52 -16.77
CA GLY A 27 9.15 -5.03 -17.49
C GLY A 27 8.94 -6.46 -18.00
N THR A 28 9.95 -7.32 -17.79
CA THR A 28 9.95 -8.74 -18.18
C THR A 28 9.39 -9.67 -17.09
N SER A 29 8.89 -9.13 -15.98
CA SER A 29 8.34 -9.94 -14.88
C SER A 29 7.07 -10.70 -15.32
N GLN A 30 6.93 -11.93 -14.85
CA GLN A 30 5.71 -12.75 -15.03
C GLN A 30 4.62 -12.43 -14.00
N TRP A 31 4.97 -11.66 -12.96
CA TRP A 31 4.06 -11.28 -11.88
C TRP A 31 3.05 -10.25 -12.38
N SER A 32 1.76 -10.55 -12.20
CA SER A 32 0.67 -9.65 -12.58
C SER A 32 0.34 -8.74 -11.40
N ALA A 33 0.46 -7.43 -11.58
CA ALA A 33 0.01 -6.42 -10.64
C ALA A 33 -1.48 -6.09 -10.82
N ALA A 34 -2.01 -5.31 -9.87
CA ALA A 34 -3.32 -4.67 -9.96
C ALA A 34 -3.50 -3.88 -11.27
N ARG A 35 -4.76 -3.71 -11.69
CA ARG A 35 -5.12 -3.17 -13.01
C ARG A 35 -6.00 -1.92 -12.88
N GLU A 36 -6.15 -1.16 -13.97
CA GLU A 36 -7.15 -0.07 -13.98
C GLU A 36 -8.59 -0.63 -13.90
N THR A 37 -8.83 -1.84 -14.41
CA THR A 37 -10.14 -2.51 -14.38
C THR A 37 -10.03 -4.01 -14.15
N ALA A 38 -11.02 -4.55 -13.45
CA ALA A 38 -11.24 -5.97 -13.25
C ALA A 38 -12.72 -6.31 -13.48
N LYS A 39 -12.99 -7.52 -13.96
CA LYS A 39 -14.35 -8.07 -14.00
C LYS A 39 -14.69 -8.62 -12.63
N ARG A 40 -15.94 -8.42 -12.20
CA ARG A 40 -16.47 -9.06 -11.00
C ARG A 40 -16.59 -10.56 -11.24
N ALA A 41 -16.14 -11.35 -10.28
CA ALA A 41 -16.33 -12.78 -10.22
C ALA A 41 -17.82 -13.09 -10.01
N SER A 42 -18.36 -14.01 -10.79
CA SER A 42 -19.79 -14.35 -10.73
C SER A 42 -20.19 -15.16 -9.50
N ARG A 43 -19.21 -15.70 -8.76
CA ARG A 43 -19.42 -16.65 -7.66
C ARG A 43 -19.00 -16.12 -6.29
N LEU A 44 -18.56 -14.86 -6.22
CA LEU A 44 -18.07 -14.25 -5.00
C LEU A 44 -18.78 -12.91 -4.79
N ASP A 45 -19.36 -12.73 -3.61
CA ASP A 45 -19.95 -11.45 -3.23
C ASP A 45 -18.86 -10.40 -3.05
N GLU A 46 -17.76 -10.80 -2.40
CA GLU A 46 -16.57 -10.03 -2.06
C GLU A 46 -15.33 -10.82 -2.50
N GLU A 47 -14.41 -10.17 -3.20
CA GLU A 47 -13.21 -10.79 -3.79
C GLU A 47 -11.94 -10.58 -2.95
N GLY A 48 -11.96 -9.63 -2.01
CA GLY A 48 -10.78 -9.30 -1.22
C GLY A 48 -10.99 -8.18 -0.20
N LEU A 49 -9.89 -7.78 0.40
CA LEU A 49 -9.81 -6.69 1.36
C LEU A 49 -8.59 -5.83 1.02
N GLU A 50 -8.81 -4.54 0.81
CA GLU A 50 -7.72 -3.57 0.66
C GLU A 50 -7.50 -2.89 2.02
N VAL A 51 -6.24 -2.83 2.48
CA VAL A 51 -5.90 -2.30 3.80
C VAL A 51 -4.87 -1.17 3.73
N ALA A 52 -5.04 -0.17 4.58
CA ALA A 52 -4.05 0.87 4.84
C ALA A 52 -3.43 0.66 6.22
N VAL A 53 -2.10 0.64 6.26
CA VAL A 53 -1.32 0.35 7.46
C VAL A 53 -0.24 1.41 7.62
N CYS A 54 0.00 1.87 8.84
CA CYS A 54 1.09 2.82 9.10
C CYS A 54 2.46 2.14 9.14
N ARG A 55 3.54 2.91 9.11
CA ARG A 55 4.93 2.42 9.26
C ARG A 55 5.17 1.63 10.56
N HIS A 56 4.35 1.81 11.59
CA HIS A 56 4.43 1.04 12.84
C HIS A 56 3.73 -0.32 12.75
N GLY A 57 3.11 -0.64 11.62
CA GLY A 57 2.35 -1.86 11.39
C GLY A 57 0.95 -1.83 12.01
N VAL A 58 0.43 -0.66 12.40
CA VAL A 58 -0.95 -0.51 12.89
C VAL A 58 -1.89 -0.40 11.70
N LEU A 59 -2.93 -1.22 11.67
CA LEU A 59 -3.98 -1.18 10.67
C LEU A 59 -4.84 0.07 10.91
N LEU A 60 -4.89 0.97 9.92
CA LEU A 60 -5.57 2.25 10.01
C LEU A 60 -6.99 2.16 9.45
N LYS A 61 -7.13 1.68 8.21
CA LYS A 61 -8.40 1.55 7.50
C LYS A 61 -8.39 0.32 6.60
N ALA A 62 -9.57 -0.22 6.32
CA ALA A 62 -9.76 -1.30 5.37
C ALA A 62 -11.10 -1.15 4.63
N LEU A 63 -11.15 -1.58 3.37
CA LEU A 63 -12.36 -1.67 2.56
C LEU A 63 -12.51 -3.04 1.92
N ASN A 64 -13.76 -3.42 1.64
CA ASN A 64 -14.08 -4.62 0.89
C ASN A 64 -13.89 -4.39 -0.61
N MET A 65 -13.32 -5.38 -1.28
CA MET A 65 -13.20 -5.40 -2.72
C MET A 65 -14.35 -6.21 -3.32
N PHE A 66 -15.16 -5.61 -4.18
CA PHE A 66 -16.31 -6.25 -4.85
C PHE A 66 -16.01 -6.69 -6.29
N ARG A 67 -14.78 -6.46 -6.71
CA ARG A 67 -14.13 -6.89 -7.96
C ARG A 67 -12.64 -6.91 -7.69
N GLY A 68 -11.88 -7.69 -8.45
CA GLY A 68 -10.45 -7.88 -8.24
C GLY A 68 -9.63 -6.58 -8.11
N GLU A 69 -8.33 -6.73 -7.86
CA GLU A 69 -7.44 -5.62 -7.50
C GLU A 69 -7.41 -4.51 -8.57
N ILE A 70 -8.09 -3.40 -8.27
CA ILE A 70 -8.15 -2.21 -9.11
C ILE A 70 -7.59 -1.00 -8.39
N PHE A 71 -6.95 -0.10 -9.14
CA PHE A 71 -6.34 1.13 -8.61
C PHE A 71 -7.32 2.07 -7.89
N ALA A 72 -8.63 1.96 -8.14
CA ALA A 72 -9.62 2.77 -7.46
C ALA A 72 -9.71 2.49 -5.95
N TYR A 73 -9.35 1.29 -5.47
CA TYR A 73 -9.34 0.96 -4.05
C TYR A 73 -8.23 1.66 -3.26
N PRO A 74 -6.94 1.53 -3.63
CA PRO A 74 -5.88 2.29 -2.97
C PRO A 74 -6.09 3.81 -3.16
N LEU A 75 -6.65 4.25 -4.28
CA LEU A 75 -7.03 5.65 -4.48
C LEU A 75 -8.08 6.13 -3.47
N PHE A 76 -9.14 5.35 -3.25
CA PHE A 76 -10.13 5.65 -2.23
C PHE A 76 -9.48 5.75 -0.85
N LEU A 77 -8.65 4.77 -0.47
CA LEU A 77 -7.92 4.82 0.79
C LEU A 77 -7.03 6.05 0.90
N GLN A 78 -6.32 6.43 -0.16
CA GLN A 78 -5.47 7.61 -0.17
C GLN A 78 -6.27 8.89 0.15
N THR A 79 -7.50 9.02 -0.38
CA THR A 79 -8.40 10.15 -0.04
C THR A 79 -8.72 10.24 1.45
N GLN A 80 -8.75 9.11 2.16
CA GLN A 80 -9.06 9.06 3.58
C GLN A 80 -7.93 9.57 4.47
N PHE A 81 -6.73 9.73 3.91
CA PHE A 81 -5.54 10.22 4.61
C PHE A 81 -5.15 11.64 4.20
N GLN A 82 -6.02 12.35 3.47
CA GLN A 82 -5.77 13.74 3.07
C GLN A 82 -5.52 14.69 4.26
N ALA A 83 -6.26 14.52 5.35
CA ALA A 83 -6.15 15.38 6.54
C ALA A 83 -4.97 15.00 7.46
N THR A 84 -4.36 13.84 7.21
CA THR A 84 -3.17 13.40 7.94
C THR A 84 -1.96 13.86 7.15
N ASN A 85 -1.01 14.56 7.78
CA ASN A 85 0.21 15.07 7.14
C ASN A 85 1.15 13.93 6.70
N VAL A 86 0.69 13.09 5.77
CA VAL A 86 1.34 11.89 5.27
C VAL A 86 2.10 12.27 4.02
N HIS A 87 3.42 12.30 4.13
CA HIS A 87 4.29 12.65 3.02
C HIS A 87 4.53 11.49 2.05
N PHE A 88 4.43 10.24 2.52
CA PHE A 88 4.78 9.06 1.74
C PHE A 88 3.75 7.95 1.87
N TYR A 89 3.58 7.16 0.82
CA TYR A 89 2.87 5.88 0.88
C TYR A 89 3.63 4.79 0.13
N CYS A 90 3.47 3.56 0.58
CA CYS A 90 4.11 2.39 0.00
C CYS A 90 3.05 1.48 -0.61
N THR A 91 3.27 1.04 -1.85
CA THR A 91 2.43 0.07 -2.54
C THR A 91 3.26 -0.67 -3.57
N ASP A 92 3.04 -1.97 -3.72
CA ASP A 92 3.74 -2.86 -4.67
C ASP A 92 3.45 -2.52 -6.14
N ILE A 93 2.45 -1.68 -6.39
CA ILE A 93 2.04 -1.20 -7.71
C ILE A 93 2.40 0.26 -7.99
N ALA A 94 3.25 0.89 -7.17
CA ALA A 94 3.56 2.32 -7.24
C ALA A 94 3.92 2.80 -8.66
N CYS A 95 4.69 2.00 -9.40
CA CYS A 95 5.15 2.33 -10.76
C CYS A 95 4.02 2.45 -11.81
N LYS A 96 2.87 1.81 -11.56
CA LYS A 96 1.67 1.87 -12.41
C LYS A 96 0.60 2.79 -11.80
N TYR A 97 0.51 2.78 -10.48
CA TYR A 97 -0.45 3.56 -9.73
C TYR A 97 -0.17 5.07 -9.84
N TRP A 98 1.08 5.51 -9.79
CA TRP A 98 1.39 6.94 -9.87
C TRP A 98 1.01 7.59 -11.21
N PRO A 99 1.39 7.05 -12.39
CA PRO A 99 0.90 7.58 -13.67
C PRO A 99 -0.63 7.56 -13.80
N TYR A 100 -1.29 6.56 -13.20
CA TYR A 100 -2.73 6.50 -13.13
C TYR A 100 -3.31 7.64 -12.28
N LEU A 101 -2.73 7.90 -11.10
CA LEU A 101 -3.14 9.01 -10.24
C LEU A 101 -2.93 10.38 -10.93
N GLU A 102 -1.84 10.58 -11.65
CA GLU A 102 -1.61 11.81 -12.43
C GLU A 102 -2.69 12.03 -13.49
N LYS A 103 -3.13 10.95 -14.16
CA LYS A 103 -4.23 10.98 -15.13
C LYS A 103 -5.56 11.27 -14.44
N VAL A 104 -5.86 10.63 -13.32
CA VAL A 104 -7.05 10.89 -12.51
C VAL A 104 -7.08 12.35 -12.06
N ALA A 105 -5.98 12.90 -11.54
CA ALA A 105 -5.87 14.27 -11.07
C ALA A 105 -6.08 15.33 -12.17
N LYS A 106 -5.79 15.00 -13.43
CA LYS A 106 -6.10 15.87 -14.58
C LYS A 106 -7.59 15.94 -14.88
N THR A 107 -8.31 14.83 -14.70
CA THR A 107 -9.75 14.75 -15.00
C THR A 107 -10.62 15.09 -13.79
N MET A 108 -10.12 14.85 -12.59
CA MET A 108 -10.79 15.07 -11.31
C MET A 108 -9.92 15.99 -10.44
N PRO A 109 -9.98 17.32 -10.65
CA PRO A 109 -9.12 18.29 -9.96
C PRO A 109 -9.22 18.24 -8.44
N GLU A 110 -10.36 17.79 -7.90
CA GLU A 110 -10.56 17.62 -6.47
C GLU A 110 -9.58 16.60 -5.86
N LEU A 111 -9.07 15.65 -6.65
CA LEU A 111 -8.10 14.64 -6.23
C LEU A 111 -6.64 15.05 -6.47
N ARG A 112 -6.39 16.24 -7.02
CA ARG A 112 -5.03 16.70 -7.38
C ARG A 112 -4.11 16.81 -6.16
N HIS A 113 -4.64 17.14 -5.00
CA HIS A 113 -3.88 17.24 -3.77
C HIS A 113 -3.20 15.92 -3.37
N LEU A 114 -3.73 14.76 -3.82
CA LEU A 114 -3.14 13.45 -3.53
C LEU A 114 -1.74 13.28 -4.15
N LEU A 115 -1.41 14.07 -5.18
CA LEU A 115 -0.06 14.11 -5.77
C LEU A 115 0.99 14.75 -4.84
N SER A 116 0.60 15.30 -3.68
CA SER A 116 1.58 15.75 -2.68
C SER A 116 2.20 14.59 -1.90
N MET A 117 1.58 13.41 -1.93
CA MET A 117 2.07 12.21 -1.24
C MET A 117 2.98 11.44 -2.19
N GLN A 118 4.23 11.24 -1.83
CA GLN A 118 5.19 10.53 -2.67
C GLN A 118 5.04 9.00 -2.54
N PRO A 119 4.84 8.27 -3.64
CA PRO A 119 4.80 6.82 -3.63
C PRO A 119 6.21 6.24 -3.59
N PHE A 120 6.33 5.04 -3.05
CA PHE A 120 7.48 4.18 -3.29
C PHE A 120 7.10 2.70 -3.29
N LEU A 121 7.93 1.88 -3.93
CA LEU A 121 7.91 0.43 -3.84
C LEU A 121 8.65 0.01 -2.58
N SER A 122 8.11 -0.99 -1.88
CA SER A 122 8.82 -1.61 -0.77
C SER A 122 10.15 -2.20 -1.22
N VAL A 123 11.09 -2.38 -0.29
CA VAL A 123 12.47 -2.80 -0.62
C VAL A 123 12.48 -4.18 -1.31
N MET A 124 11.61 -5.11 -0.92
CA MET A 124 11.53 -6.40 -1.62
C MET A 124 10.80 -6.28 -2.95
N HIS A 125 9.65 -5.60 -2.99
CA HIS A 125 8.88 -5.45 -4.23
C HIS A 125 9.66 -4.68 -5.30
N ALA A 126 10.43 -3.66 -4.94
CA ALA A 126 11.28 -2.91 -5.87
C ALA A 126 12.19 -3.84 -6.69
N LYS A 127 12.77 -4.87 -6.07
CA LYS A 127 13.62 -5.88 -6.71
C LYS A 127 12.86 -6.87 -7.60
N ALA A 128 11.57 -7.07 -7.33
CA ALA A 128 10.70 -7.92 -8.15
C ALA A 128 10.21 -7.22 -9.43
N HIS A 129 10.36 -5.89 -9.50
CA HIS A 129 10.06 -5.09 -10.69
C HIS A 129 11.29 -4.98 -11.61
N SER A 130 11.11 -4.33 -12.76
CA SER A 130 12.23 -3.99 -13.64
C SER A 130 13.30 -3.15 -12.92
N THR A 131 14.57 -3.28 -13.31
CA THR A 131 15.69 -2.50 -12.75
C THR A 131 15.43 -0.99 -12.79
N LYS A 132 14.75 -0.49 -13.84
CA LYS A 132 14.31 0.91 -13.92
C LYS A 132 13.40 1.29 -12.75
N CYS A 133 12.47 0.41 -12.37
CA CYS A 133 11.57 0.66 -11.25
C CYS A 133 12.28 0.57 -9.90
N GLU A 134 13.25 -0.33 -9.74
CA GLU A 134 14.08 -0.37 -8.54
C GLU A 134 14.82 0.97 -8.35
N ILE A 135 15.40 1.53 -9.41
CA ILE A 135 16.13 2.81 -9.32
C ILE A 135 15.18 3.97 -9.01
N VAL A 136 14.04 4.06 -9.71
CA VAL A 136 13.14 5.22 -9.63
C VAL A 136 12.24 5.19 -8.40
N TRP A 137 11.72 4.02 -8.03
CA TRP A 137 10.66 3.89 -7.03
C TRP A 137 11.12 3.23 -5.72
N SER A 138 12.39 2.85 -5.57
CA SER A 138 12.87 2.29 -4.31
C SER A 138 12.83 3.34 -3.20
N GLY A 139 12.16 3.03 -2.09
CA GLY A 139 12.15 3.88 -0.89
C GLY A 139 13.53 4.26 -0.35
N ARG A 140 14.59 3.50 -0.69
CA ARG A 140 15.97 3.83 -0.31
C ARG A 140 16.52 5.08 -1.02
N ASN A 141 15.98 5.37 -2.19
CA ASN A 141 16.42 6.49 -3.03
C ASN A 141 15.56 7.74 -2.81
N LEU A 142 14.53 7.67 -1.95
CA LEU A 142 13.69 8.82 -1.60
C LEU A 142 14.17 9.45 -0.29
N GLU A 143 14.54 10.72 -0.38
CA GLU A 143 14.81 11.54 0.79
C GLU A 143 13.57 11.62 1.69
N GLY A 144 13.76 11.51 3.00
CA GLY A 144 12.68 11.55 3.99
C GLY A 144 11.91 10.23 4.20
N ALA A 145 12.01 9.24 3.29
CA ALA A 145 11.38 7.93 3.47
C ALA A 145 12.07 7.11 4.59
N GLY A 146 13.34 7.43 4.89
CA GLY A 146 14.16 6.79 5.91
C GLY A 146 14.45 5.32 5.61
N SER A 147 14.88 4.55 6.62
CA SER A 147 15.17 3.12 6.51
C SER A 147 13.92 2.22 6.46
N THR A 148 12.83 2.72 5.87
CA THR A 148 11.55 2.01 5.81
C THR A 148 11.59 0.87 4.81
N ALA A 149 11.17 -0.32 5.24
CA ALA A 149 11.08 -1.49 4.35
C ALA A 149 9.84 -1.41 3.44
N GLY A 150 8.71 -0.94 3.96
CA GLY A 150 7.44 -0.85 3.21
C GLY A 150 6.65 -2.16 3.15
N GLU A 151 6.95 -3.11 4.04
CA GLU A 151 6.35 -4.47 4.07
C GLU A 151 5.26 -4.60 5.15
N GLU A 152 4.90 -3.51 5.81
CA GLU A 152 3.95 -3.51 6.92
C GLU A 152 2.56 -3.98 6.52
N VAL A 153 2.11 -3.62 5.31
CA VAL A 153 0.85 -4.09 4.73
C VAL A 153 0.89 -5.61 4.50
N GLU A 154 1.98 -6.16 3.97
CA GLU A 154 2.12 -7.61 3.74
C GLU A 154 2.07 -8.42 5.03
N MET A 155 2.62 -7.90 6.13
CA MET A 155 2.49 -8.54 7.44
C MET A 155 1.03 -8.59 7.90
N VAL A 156 0.26 -7.52 7.65
CA VAL A 156 -1.18 -7.48 7.98
C VAL A 156 -1.97 -8.40 7.07
N ASN A 157 -1.68 -8.41 5.76
CA ASN A 157 -2.31 -9.29 4.79
C ASN A 157 -2.08 -10.76 5.15
N SER A 158 -0.84 -11.13 5.51
CA SER A 158 -0.50 -12.46 6.00
C SER A 158 -1.28 -12.84 7.27
N PHE A 159 -1.47 -11.88 8.18
CA PHE A 159 -2.25 -12.12 9.41
C PHE A 159 -3.75 -12.33 9.11
N LEU A 160 -4.34 -11.46 8.29
CA LEU A 160 -5.78 -11.44 7.99
C LEU A 160 -6.19 -12.53 6.98
N SER A 161 -5.31 -12.94 6.07
CA SER A 161 -5.60 -13.99 5.08
C SER A 161 -6.00 -15.32 5.72
N ARG A 162 -5.55 -15.58 6.95
CA ARG A 162 -5.95 -16.75 7.74
C ARG A 162 -7.45 -16.75 8.08
N CYS A 163 -8.09 -15.58 8.09
CA CYS A 163 -9.53 -15.44 8.27
C CYS A 163 -10.30 -15.74 6.98
N ALA A 164 -9.65 -15.78 5.82
CA ALA A 164 -10.34 -15.98 4.54
C ALA A 164 -11.04 -17.34 4.46
N ILE A 165 -10.46 -18.37 5.10
CA ILE A 165 -11.01 -19.73 5.10
C ILE A 165 -12.34 -19.78 5.85
N THR A 166 -12.43 -19.09 7.00
CA THR A 166 -13.64 -19.10 7.83
C THR A 166 -14.67 -18.07 7.37
N THR A 167 -14.23 -16.92 6.85
CA THR A 167 -15.13 -15.84 6.43
C THR A 167 -15.80 -16.05 5.08
N LYS A 168 -15.30 -16.98 4.25
CA LYS A 168 -15.83 -17.26 2.91
C LYS A 168 -17.33 -17.60 2.87
N TYR A 169 -17.82 -18.30 3.89
CA TYR A 169 -19.20 -18.78 3.95
C TYR A 169 -20.05 -18.00 4.97
N MET A 170 -19.49 -16.93 5.54
CA MET A 170 -20.21 -16.09 6.49
C MET A 170 -21.12 -15.11 5.76
N THR A 171 -22.18 -14.66 6.45
CA THR A 171 -22.90 -13.47 6.02
C THR A 171 -21.97 -12.26 6.05
N LYS A 172 -22.26 -11.25 5.24
CA LYS A 172 -21.48 -10.01 5.17
C LYS A 172 -21.26 -9.36 6.53
N SER A 173 -22.30 -9.26 7.36
CA SER A 173 -22.20 -8.69 8.71
C SER A 173 -21.26 -9.50 9.59
N ALA A 174 -21.44 -10.83 9.66
CA ALA A 174 -20.60 -11.70 10.47
C ALA A 174 -19.13 -11.69 10.00
N ARG A 175 -18.88 -11.64 8.69
CA ARG A 175 -17.53 -11.47 8.14
C ARG A 175 -16.90 -10.15 8.56
N ASN A 176 -17.63 -9.05 8.47
CA ASN A 176 -17.13 -7.73 8.87
C ASN A 176 -16.81 -7.68 10.37
N ASP A 177 -17.67 -8.25 11.21
CA ASP A 177 -17.42 -8.33 12.66
C ASP A 177 -16.18 -9.16 12.96
N MET A 178 -16.05 -10.31 12.29
CA MET A 178 -14.90 -11.20 12.40
C MET A 178 -13.58 -10.50 12.03
N LEU A 179 -13.53 -9.86 10.86
CA LEU A 179 -12.37 -9.09 10.43
C LEU A 179 -12.05 -7.93 11.37
N THR A 180 -13.08 -7.26 11.90
CA THR A 180 -12.93 -6.14 12.84
C THR A 180 -12.30 -6.62 14.15
N VAL A 181 -12.77 -7.73 14.72
CA VAL A 181 -12.19 -8.31 15.96
C VAL A 181 -10.72 -8.66 15.75
N HIS A 182 -10.36 -9.25 14.60
CA HIS A 182 -8.97 -9.56 14.28
C HIS A 182 -8.10 -8.33 14.07
N ALA A 183 -8.62 -7.31 13.39
CA ALA A 183 -7.94 -6.03 13.22
C ALA A 183 -7.70 -5.34 14.59
N MET A 184 -8.69 -5.34 15.48
CA MET A 184 -8.55 -4.81 16.84
C MET A 184 -7.50 -5.57 17.64
N GLY A 185 -7.51 -6.91 17.59
CA GLY A 185 -6.50 -7.74 18.25
C GLY A 185 -5.09 -7.54 17.69
N TRP A 186 -4.95 -7.34 16.38
CA TRP A 186 -3.69 -6.94 15.76
C TRP A 186 -3.20 -5.59 16.27
N ASN A 187 -4.07 -4.57 16.22
CA ASN A 187 -3.72 -3.22 16.64
C ASN A 187 -3.35 -3.14 18.12
N ARG A 188 -4.08 -3.86 18.99
CA ARG A 188 -3.75 -3.95 20.43
C ARG A 188 -2.33 -4.46 20.64
N ARG A 189 -1.96 -5.58 19.99
CA ARG A 189 -0.60 -6.13 20.08
C ARG A 189 0.46 -5.17 19.56
N LYS A 190 0.15 -4.40 18.50
CA LYS A 190 1.07 -3.38 17.97
C LYS A 190 1.24 -2.21 18.94
N GLN A 191 0.18 -1.77 19.59
CA GLN A 191 0.23 -0.71 20.61
C GLN A 191 1.02 -1.15 21.83
N GLU A 192 0.74 -2.33 22.38
CA GLU A 192 1.45 -2.88 23.54
C GLU A 192 2.95 -3.02 23.30
N ASN A 193 3.36 -3.42 22.09
CA ASN A 193 4.78 -3.61 21.75
C ASN A 193 5.44 -2.39 21.07
N LEU A 194 4.72 -1.27 20.92
CA LEU A 194 5.19 -0.14 20.12
C LEU A 194 6.51 0.42 20.66
N HIS A 195 6.61 0.58 21.97
CA HIS A 195 7.80 1.10 22.65
C HIS A 195 9.04 0.23 22.38
N VAL A 196 8.92 -1.10 22.46
CA VAL A 196 10.01 -2.04 22.17
C VAL A 196 10.43 -1.95 20.70
N VAL A 197 9.47 -1.90 19.78
CA VAL A 197 9.75 -1.83 18.33
C VAL A 197 10.45 -0.52 17.98
N LEU A 198 10.00 0.61 18.53
CA LEU A 198 10.61 1.92 18.32
C LEU A 198 12.04 1.98 18.87
N ALA A 199 12.26 1.49 20.10
CA ALA A 199 13.60 1.44 20.69
C ALA A 199 14.57 0.60 19.84
N LYS A 200 14.14 -0.59 19.40
CA LYS A 200 14.94 -1.45 18.52
C LYS A 200 15.23 -0.80 17.17
N ARG A 201 14.25 -0.13 16.57
CA ARG A 201 14.43 0.60 15.30
C ARG A 201 15.40 1.75 15.46
N TYR A 202 15.33 2.49 16.56
CA TYR A 202 16.24 3.60 16.85
C TYR A 202 17.70 3.13 16.95
N VAL A 203 17.98 2.12 17.78
CA VAL A 203 19.32 1.55 17.92
C VAL A 203 19.84 1.04 16.57
N LYS A 204 19.02 0.31 15.82
CA LYS A 204 19.40 -0.18 14.48
C LYS A 204 19.74 0.96 13.53
N THR A 205 18.96 2.03 13.53
CA THR A 205 19.22 3.20 12.67
C THR A 205 20.52 3.90 13.05
N ILE A 206 20.85 4.04 14.34
CA ILE A 206 22.14 4.59 14.78
C ILE A 206 23.30 3.73 14.26
N THR A 207 23.25 2.43 14.50
CA THR A 207 24.31 1.51 14.06
C THR A 207 24.50 1.56 12.53
N MET A 208 23.40 1.64 11.78
CA MET A 208 23.48 1.81 10.32
C MET A 208 24.11 3.15 9.94
N LEU A 209 23.75 4.25 10.62
CA LEU A 209 24.30 5.57 10.35
C LEU A 209 25.81 5.62 10.62
N GLU A 210 26.27 5.05 11.73
CA GLU A 210 27.69 4.95 12.07
C GLU A 210 28.46 4.15 11.02
N GLY A 211 27.90 3.01 10.60
CA GLY A 211 28.50 2.16 9.56
C GLY A 211 28.61 2.85 8.20
N GLU A 212 27.56 3.53 7.75
CA GLU A 212 27.60 4.29 6.48
C GLU A 212 28.53 5.50 6.57
N THR A 213 28.61 6.16 7.73
CA THR A 213 29.54 7.27 7.96
C THR A 213 30.99 6.80 7.87
N GLN A 214 31.32 5.63 8.44
CA GLN A 214 32.67 5.09 8.35
C GLN A 214 33.02 4.72 6.91
N LYS A 215 32.16 4.00 6.20
CA LYS A 215 32.37 3.66 4.78
C LYS A 215 32.61 4.89 3.91
N MET A 216 31.88 5.97 4.17
CA MET A 216 32.05 7.23 3.46
C MET A 216 33.44 7.81 3.70
N LYS A 217 33.96 7.78 4.94
CA LYS A 217 35.33 8.22 5.25
C LYS A 217 36.37 7.35 4.54
N ASP A 218 36.23 6.03 4.64
CA ASP A 218 37.16 5.08 4.02
C ASP A 218 37.23 5.32 2.50
N THR A 219 36.08 5.52 1.84
CA THR A 219 36.01 5.82 0.40
C THR A 219 36.66 7.17 0.06
N CYS A 220 36.54 8.18 0.93
CA CYS A 220 37.19 9.48 0.73
C CYS A 220 38.71 9.42 0.92
N GLU A 221 39.23 8.48 1.70
CA GLU A 221 40.67 8.27 1.89
C GLU A 221 41.30 7.49 0.72
N GLU A 222 40.51 6.71 -0.02
CA GLU A 222 40.94 5.95 -1.21
C GLU A 222 40.92 6.75 -2.53
N LEU A 223 40.31 7.95 -2.54
CA LEU A 223 40.19 8.85 -3.71
C LEU A 223 41.23 9.97 -3.70
#